data_AF-A0A521U406-F1
#
_entry.id   AF-A0A521U406-F1
#
_cell.length_a   1.000
_cell.length_b   1.000
_cell.length_c   1.000
_cell.angle_alpha   90.00
_cell.angle_beta   90.00
_cell.angle_gamma   90.00
#
_symmetry.space_group_name_H-M   'P 1'
#
loop_
_entity.id
_entity.type
_entity.pdbx_description
1 polymer ?
#
loop_
_entity_poly.entity_id
_entity_poly.type
_entity_poly.pdbx_seq_one_letter_code
_entity_poly.pdbx_strand_id
1 'polypeptide(L)'
;MTHKVLIDYNARGWADEKSTKIQNDYEIILRVGEPPNPPMGSSDEVIATFCEENNCDLLTNDKKAYAEMLKNKRVKAVQISKYEWDETGKQQVYLIKIL
;
A
#
# COMPACT_ATOMS: atom_id res chain seq x y z
N MET A 1 -1.27 -15.06 4.85
CA MET A 1 -1.36 -14.04 3.79
C MET A 1 -2.41 -13.06 4.22
N THR A 2 -2.16 -11.77 4.02
CA THR A 2 -3.10 -10.72 4.32
C THR A 2 -4.18 -10.68 3.24
N HIS A 3 -5.46 -10.62 3.61
CA HIS A 3 -6.57 -10.57 2.65
C HIS A 3 -6.92 -9.13 2.23
N LYS A 4 -6.22 -8.14 2.80
CA LYS A 4 -6.47 -6.71 2.59
C LYS A 4 -5.25 -6.02 2.01
N VAL A 5 -5.49 -5.05 1.14
CA VAL A 5 -4.46 -4.15 0.63
C VAL A 5 -4.93 -2.71 0.73
N LEU A 6 -4.05 -1.82 1.19
CA LEU A 6 -4.22 -0.38 1.09
C LEU A 6 -3.49 0.11 -0.15
N ILE A 7 -4.18 0.86 -0.98
CA ILE A 7 -3.61 1.56 -2.12
C ILE A 7 -3.26 2.98 -1.67
N ASP A 8 -1.97 3.29 -1.73
CA ASP A 8 -1.46 4.64 -1.55
C ASP A 8 -2.01 5.57 -2.64
N TYR A 9 -2.20 6.84 -2.31
CA TYR A 9 -2.74 7.82 -3.23
C TYR A 9 -1.89 7.93 -4.51
N ASN A 10 -0.56 7.82 -4.39
CA ASN A 10 0.35 7.88 -5.53
C ASN A 10 0.18 6.73 -6.54
N ALA A 11 -0.34 5.59 -6.10
CA ALA A 11 -0.57 4.38 -6.91
C ALA A 11 -2.03 4.24 -7.38
N ARG A 12 -2.88 5.22 -7.06
CA ARG A 12 -4.32 5.13 -7.30
C ARG A 12 -4.69 5.03 -8.78
N GLY A 13 -4.07 5.85 -9.64
CA GLY A 13 -4.32 5.84 -11.09
C GLY A 13 -4.06 4.47 -11.70
N TRP A 14 -2.88 3.90 -11.42
CA TRP A 14 -2.54 2.54 -11.82
C TRP A 14 -3.52 1.50 -11.24
N ALA A 15 -3.90 1.64 -9.97
CA ALA A 15 -4.76 0.67 -9.31
C ALA A 15 -6.21 0.68 -9.83
N ASP A 16 -6.69 1.82 -10.33
CA ASP A 16 -7.98 1.92 -10.99
C ASP A 16 -7.97 1.16 -12.33
N GLU A 17 -6.90 1.30 -13.12
CA GLU A 17 -6.69 0.55 -14.37
C GLU A 17 -6.51 -0.96 -14.14
N LYS A 18 -5.89 -1.35 -13.01
CA LYS A 18 -5.58 -2.75 -12.67
C LYS A 18 -6.52 -3.36 -11.62
N SER A 19 -7.68 -2.75 -11.39
CA SER A 19 -8.63 -3.15 -10.33
C SER A 19 -8.95 -4.65 -10.31
N THR A 20 -9.24 -5.26 -11.46
CA THR A 20 -9.50 -6.71 -11.56
C THR A 20 -8.33 -7.56 -11.10
N LYS A 21 -7.09 -7.16 -11.40
CA LYS A 21 -5.90 -7.88 -10.97
C LYS A 21 -5.76 -7.83 -9.45
N ILE A 22 -5.92 -6.65 -8.86
CA ILE A 22 -5.82 -6.47 -7.41
C ILE A 22 -6.92 -7.28 -6.70
N GLN A 23 -8.13 -7.31 -7.26
CA GLN A 23 -9.26 -8.10 -6.73
C GLN A 23 -9.04 -9.62 -6.79
N ASN A 24 -8.18 -10.11 -7.69
CA ASN A 24 -7.81 -11.52 -7.71
C ASN A 24 -6.81 -11.89 -6.59
N ASP A 25 -6.00 -10.92 -6.17
CA ASP A 25 -4.97 -11.12 -5.15
C ASP A 25 -5.48 -10.80 -3.72
N TYR A 26 -6.48 -9.92 -3.60
CA TYR A 26 -6.98 -9.40 -2.33
C TYR A 26 -8.51 -9.34 -2.28
N GLU A 27 -9.07 -9.75 -1.14
CA GLU A 27 -10.53 -9.69 -0.89
C GLU A 27 -11.01 -8.28 -0.57
N ILE A 28 -10.18 -7.50 0.12
CA ILE A 28 -10.53 -6.14 0.55
C ILE A 28 -9.50 -5.16 0.01
N ILE A 29 -10.00 -4.15 -0.71
CA ILE A 29 -9.20 -3.07 -1.25
C ILE A 29 -9.57 -1.79 -0.51
N LEU A 30 -8.61 -1.25 0.22
CA LEU A 30 -8.68 0.03 0.92
C LEU A 30 -7.94 1.08 0.09
N ARG A 31 -8.36 2.35 0.17
CA ARG A 31 -7.75 3.44 -0.61
C ARG A 31 -7.51 4.65 0.28
N VAL A 32 -6.30 5.21 0.20
CA VAL A 32 -6.00 6.51 0.82
C VAL A 32 -6.88 7.58 0.18
N GLY A 33 -7.46 8.45 1.03
CA GLY A 33 -8.42 9.49 0.65
C GLY A 33 -9.88 9.07 0.73
N GLU A 34 -10.19 7.81 1.06
CA GLU A 34 -11.57 7.31 1.20
C GLU A 34 -11.88 6.94 2.66
N PRO A 35 -12.83 7.61 3.33
CA PRO A 35 -13.25 7.24 4.67
C PRO A 35 -13.76 5.78 4.72
N PRO A 36 -13.43 5.00 5.77
CA PRO A 36 -12.74 5.40 7.01
C PRO A 36 -11.19 5.31 6.95
N ASN A 37 -10.60 5.12 5.76
CA ASN A 37 -9.15 4.98 5.58
C ASN A 37 -8.44 6.34 5.75
N PRO A 38 -7.10 6.36 5.83
CA PRO A 38 -6.34 7.60 5.98
C PRO A 38 -6.67 8.62 4.88
N PRO A 39 -6.79 9.92 5.21
CA PRO A 39 -7.08 10.96 4.23
C PRO A 39 -5.92 11.16 3.25
N MET A 40 -6.21 11.81 2.13
CA MET A 40 -5.17 12.23 1.17
C MET A 40 -4.15 13.16 1.85
N GLY A 41 -2.86 12.95 1.58
CA GLY A 41 -1.79 13.71 2.21
C GLY A 41 -1.43 13.23 3.63
N SER A 42 -1.99 12.11 4.09
CA SER A 42 -1.50 11.42 5.29
C SER A 42 -0.01 11.12 5.14
N SER A 43 0.72 11.26 6.25
CA SER A 43 2.13 10.87 6.27
C SER A 43 2.27 9.35 6.15
N ASP A 44 3.43 8.91 5.66
CA ASP A 44 3.80 7.50 5.59
C ASP A 44 3.71 6.81 6.97
N GLU A 45 3.98 7.51 8.08
CA GLU A 45 3.82 7.00 9.44
C GLU A 45 2.35 6.67 9.78
N VAL A 46 1.41 7.54 9.37
CA VAL A 46 -0.02 7.31 9.54
C VAL A 46 -0.47 6.12 8.69
N ILE A 47 -0.01 6.04 7.44
CA ILE A 47 -0.29 4.93 6.53
C ILE A 47 0.26 3.61 7.10
N ALA A 48 1.50 3.63 7.60
CA ALA A 48 2.15 2.47 8.22
C ALA A 48 1.39 1.98 9.46
N THR A 49 1.02 2.90 10.36
CA THR A 49 0.24 2.59 11.56
C THR A 49 -1.11 2.00 11.18
N PHE A 50 -1.80 2.59 10.20
CA PHE A 50 -3.07 2.07 9.72
C PHE A 50 -2.95 0.64 9.20
N CYS A 51 -1.92 0.31 8.41
CA CYS A 51 -1.76 -1.06 7.91
C CYS A 51 -1.34 -2.07 8.96
N GLU A 52 -0.58 -1.65 9.98
CA GLU A 52 -0.31 -2.50 11.14
C GLU A 52 -1.61 -2.83 11.90
N GLU A 53 -2.43 -1.82 12.20
CA GLU A 53 -3.66 -1.98 12.96
C GLU A 53 -4.76 -2.73 12.19
N ASN A 54 -4.84 -2.54 10.87
CA ASN A 54 -5.88 -3.13 10.03
C ASN A 54 -5.49 -4.46 9.38
N ASN A 55 -4.24 -4.89 9.58
CA ASN A 55 -3.62 -6.01 8.88
C ASN A 55 -3.83 -5.86 7.36
N CYS A 56 -3.14 -4.89 6.75
CA CYS A 56 -3.08 -4.73 5.29
C CYS A 56 -1.66 -4.76 4.74
N ASP A 57 -1.56 -5.27 3.52
CA ASP A 57 -0.42 -4.98 2.66
C ASP A 57 -0.56 -3.56 2.07
N LEU A 58 0.53 -2.97 1.58
CA LEU A 58 0.53 -1.64 0.95
C LEU A 58 1.02 -1.72 -0.50
N LEU A 59 0.24 -1.15 -1.42
CA LEU A 59 0.65 -0.87 -2.79
C LEU A 59 0.97 0.62 -2.93
N THR A 60 2.20 0.94 -3.35
CA THR A 60 2.69 2.32 -3.47
C THR A 60 3.69 2.45 -4.62
N ASN A 61 3.81 3.65 -5.19
CA ASN A 61 4.91 3.99 -6.09
C ASN A 61 6.13 4.55 -5.36
N ASP A 62 5.98 4.91 -4.07
CA ASP A 62 7.09 5.40 -3.27
C ASP A 62 7.82 4.25 -2.59
N LYS A 63 9.00 3.93 -3.13
CA LYS A 63 9.87 2.95 -2.49
C LYS A 63 10.30 3.39 -1.10
N LYS A 64 10.24 4.65 -0.67
CA LYS A 64 10.69 5.06 0.67
C LYS A 64 9.66 4.77 1.77
N ALA A 65 8.41 4.48 1.42
CA ALA A 65 7.34 4.20 2.38
C ALA A 65 7.69 3.07 3.37
N TYR A 66 8.49 2.08 2.96
CA TYR A 66 8.94 1.01 3.86
C TYR A 66 9.82 1.50 5.02
N ALA A 67 10.57 2.58 4.82
CA ALA A 67 11.47 3.10 5.85
C ALA A 67 10.65 3.62 7.03
N GLU A 68 9.52 4.25 6.73
CA GLU A 68 8.57 4.75 7.72
C GLU A 68 7.78 3.60 8.36
N MET A 69 7.43 2.55 7.59
CA MET A 69 6.88 1.32 8.16
C MET A 69 7.79 0.68 9.20
N LEU A 70 9.10 0.61 8.93
CA LEU A 70 10.08 0.06 9.88
C LEU A 70 10.38 0.98 11.07
N LYS A 71 10.02 2.27 11.01
CA LYS A 71 10.10 3.16 12.19
C LYS A 71 9.00 2.86 13.21
N ASN A 72 7.88 2.28 12.78
CA ASN A 72 6.86 1.81 13.71
C ASN A 72 7.44 0.68 14.57
N LYS A 73 7.57 0.92 15.88
CA LYS A 73 8.17 -0.03 16.84
C LYS A 73 7.46 -1.39 16.91
N ARG A 74 6.22 -1.50 16.41
CA ARG A 74 5.45 -2.75 16.35
C ARG A 74 5.78 -3.58 15.11
N VAL A 75 6.25 -2.94 14.04
CA VAL A 75 6.66 -3.59 12.80
C VAL A 75 8.09 -4.07 12.94
N LYS A 76 8.29 -5.39 12.99
CA LYS A 76 9.63 -5.98 13.15
C LYS A 76 10.37 -6.14 11.83
N ALA A 77 9.62 -6.45 10.77
CA ALA A 77 10.15 -6.63 9.44
C ALA A 77 9.08 -6.33 8.41
N VAL A 78 9.53 -5.93 7.22
CA VAL A 78 8.68 -5.80 6.05
C VAL A 78 9.32 -6.52 4.87
N GLN A 79 8.50 -7.14 4.04
CA GLN A 79 8.91 -7.66 2.74
C GLN A 79 8.51 -6.65 1.67
N ILE A 80 9.47 -6.27 0.82
CA ILE A 80 9.23 -5.37 -0.31
C ILE A 80 9.46 -6.15 -1.60
N SER A 81 8.51 -6.05 -2.51
CA SER A 81 8.60 -6.70 -3.82
C SER A 81 8.15 -5.73 -4.92
N LYS A 82 8.73 -5.89 -6.11
CA LYS A 82 8.22 -5.23 -7.31
C LYS A 82 6.91 -5.92 -7.68
N TYR A 83 5.83 -5.15 -7.74
CA TYR A 83 4.51 -5.70 -8.05
C TYR A 83 4.22 -5.62 -9.55
N GLU A 84 4.24 -4.41 -10.11
CA GLU A 84 4.03 -4.17 -11.54
C GLU A 84 4.66 -2.83 -11.95
N TRP A 85 5.00 -2.70 -13.23
CA TRP A 85 5.38 -1.42 -13.80
C TRP A 85 4.13 -0.67 -14.28
N ASP A 86 3.94 0.55 -13.81
CA ASP A 86 2.89 1.46 -14.28
C ASP A 86 3.38 2.16 -15.55
N GLU A 87 2.88 1.72 -16.71
CA GLU A 87 3.24 2.29 -18.01
C GLU A 87 2.76 3.74 -18.18
N THR A 88 1.62 4.08 -17.58
CA THR A 88 1.01 5.42 -17.66
C THR A 88 1.81 6.41 -16.83
N GLY A 89 2.07 6.08 -15.56
CA GLY A 89 2.89 6.90 -14.66
C GLY A 89 4.41 6.77 -14.86
N LYS A 90 4.85 5.81 -15.69
CA LYS A 90 6.27 5.48 -15.94
C LYS A 90 7.07 5.22 -14.66
N GLN A 91 6.49 4.42 -13.76
CA GLN A 91 7.05 4.18 -12.44
C GLN A 91 6.78 2.75 -11.95
N GLN A 92 7.62 2.27 -11.03
CA GLN A 92 7.44 0.97 -10.42
C GLN A 92 6.39 1.05 -9.31
N VAL A 93 5.44 0.12 -9.31
CA VAL A 93 4.57 -0.14 -8.16
C VAL A 93 5.22 -1.20 -7.29
N TYR A 94 5.33 -0.92 -6.00
CA TYR A 94 5.87 -1.82 -5.00
C TYR A 94 4.74 -2.37 -4.14
N LEU A 95 4.89 -3.63 -3.76
CA LEU A 95 4.08 -4.28 -2.74
C LEU A 95 4.92 -4.43 -1.48
N ILE A 96 4.41 -3.87 -0.38
CA ILE A 96 5.02 -3.92 0.95
C ILE A 96 4.13 -4.75 1.86
N LYS A 97 4.70 -5.76 2.51
CA LYS A 97 4.01 -6.65 3.45
C LYS A 97 4.68 -6.58 4.81
N ILE A 98 3.89 -6.49 5.88
CA ILE A 98 4.38 -6.63 7.26
C ILE A 98 4.55 -8.12 7.57
N LEU A 99 5.66 -8.51 8.20
CA LEU A 99 5.99 -9.90 8.56
C LEU A 99 5.86 -10.17 10.06
#